data_AF-A0A1H3ATA9-F1
#
_entry.id   AF-A0A1H3ATA9-F1
#
_cell.length_a   1.000
_cell.length_b   1.000
_cell.length_c   1.000
_cell.angle_alpha   90.00
_cell.angle_beta   90.00
_cell.angle_gamma   90.00
#
_symmetry.space_group_name_H-M   'P 1'
#
loop_
_entity.id
_entity.type
_entity.pdbx_description
1 polymer ?
#
loop_
_entity_poly.entity_id
_entity_poly.type
_entity_poly.pdbx_seq_one_letter_code
_entity_poly.pdbx_strand_id
1 'polypeptide(L)'
;MQMDYSIALFIHVLSMASWFGGLAVMVIWLRKSTRLNEEGLSMKKSMESIHNLNVRMMIPVAVLGALAGFYMYLSPMWSSNMPLWLTIKERGISIFILLYIIAFPIYGGKLSKRAQAESGQAAETAVKRYIMLLNISVLVLLFTIFIVTIKL
;
A
#
# COMPACT_ATOMS: atom_id res chain seq x y z
N MET A 1 28.13 -10.57 1.77
CA MET A 1 27.60 -9.51 2.66
C MET A 1 27.27 -8.21 1.92
N GLN A 2 28.22 -7.52 1.26
CA GLN A 2 27.90 -6.25 0.60
C GLN A 2 27.00 -6.41 -0.64
N MET A 3 27.20 -7.47 -1.42
CA MET A 3 26.34 -7.82 -2.57
C MET A 3 24.91 -8.18 -2.15
N ASP A 4 24.77 -8.94 -1.06
CA ASP A 4 23.46 -9.35 -0.51
C ASP A 4 22.65 -8.14 -0.03
N TYR A 5 23.32 -7.18 0.63
CA TYR A 5 22.70 -5.91 1.03
C TYR A 5 22.23 -5.10 -0.17
N SER A 6 23.05 -4.96 -1.22
CA SER A 6 22.68 -4.21 -2.43
C SER A 6 21.48 -4.83 -3.14
N ILE A 7 21.40 -6.16 -3.20
CA ILE A 7 20.25 -6.89 -3.77
C ILE A 7 19.00 -6.63 -2.92
N ALA A 8 19.10 -6.74 -1.59
CA ALA A 8 17.98 -6.46 -0.70
C ALA A 8 17.51 -5.00 -0.82
N LEU A 9 18.44 -4.05 -0.93
CA LEU A 9 18.13 -2.64 -1.15
C LEU A 9 17.39 -2.42 -2.47
N PHE A 10 17.86 -3.04 -3.55
CA PHE A 10 17.19 -2.99 -4.85
C PHE A 10 15.75 -3.53 -4.75
N ILE A 11 15.56 -4.71 -4.16
CA ILE A 11 14.24 -5.33 -3.98
C ILE A 11 13.33 -4.43 -3.14
N HIS A 12 13.85 -3.87 -2.04
CA HIS A 12 13.09 -2.98 -1.16
C HIS A 12 12.63 -1.73 -1.91
N VAL A 13 13.54 -1.03 -2.58
CA VAL A 13 13.22 0.21 -3.31
C VAL A 13 12.25 -0.06 -4.46
N LEU A 14 12.48 -1.11 -5.25
CA LEU A 14 11.60 -1.50 -6.36
C LEU A 14 10.18 -1.82 -5.85
N SER A 15 10.09 -2.56 -4.73
CA SER A 15 8.82 -2.93 -4.13
C SER A 15 8.08 -1.71 -3.59
N MET A 16 8.77 -0.81 -2.89
CA MET A 16 8.18 0.42 -2.35
C MET A 16 7.69 1.35 -3.46
N ALA A 17 8.47 1.53 -4.53
CA ALA A 17 8.09 2.34 -5.69
C ALA A 17 6.87 1.74 -6.42
N SER A 18 6.89 0.43 -6.67
CA SER A 18 5.79 -0.29 -7.32
C SER A 18 4.52 -0.23 -6.48
N TRP A 19 4.64 -0.37 -5.16
CA TRP A 19 3.52 -0.33 -4.25
C TRP A 19 2.89 1.07 -4.19
N PHE A 20 3.71 2.12 -4.03
CA PHE A 20 3.24 3.51 -4.05
C PHE A 20 2.53 3.85 -5.38
N GLY A 21 3.18 3.57 -6.51
CA GLY A 21 2.63 3.85 -7.84
C GLY A 21 1.35 3.05 -8.12
N GLY A 22 1.35 1.76 -7.78
CA GLY A 22 0.19 0.90 -7.95
C GLY A 22 -1.04 1.40 -7.16
N LEU A 23 -0.86 1.76 -5.89
CA LEU A 23 -1.96 2.31 -5.09
C LEU A 23 -2.46 3.66 -5.62
N ALA A 24 -1.56 4.55 -6.06
CA ALA A 24 -1.95 5.82 -6.64
C ALA A 24 -2.80 5.63 -7.91
N VAL A 25 -2.40 4.71 -8.80
CA VAL A 25 -3.17 4.36 -9.99
C VAL A 25 -4.53 3.76 -9.62
N MET A 26 -4.58 2.90 -8.59
CA MET A 26 -5.85 2.34 -8.12
C MET A 26 -6.83 3.41 -7.61
N VAL A 27 -6.33 4.39 -6.85
CA VAL A 27 -7.13 5.54 -6.39
C VAL A 27 -7.69 6.30 -7.58
N ILE A 28 -6.84 6.65 -8.55
CA ILE A 28 -7.25 7.41 -9.73
C ILE A 28 -8.29 6.62 -10.53
N TRP A 29 -8.08 5.31 -10.71
CA TRP A 29 -9.00 4.44 -11.42
C TRP A 29 -10.37 4.36 -10.76
N LEU A 30 -10.42 4.18 -9.43
CA LEU A 30 -11.69 4.13 -8.70
C LEU A 30 -12.42 5.48 -8.71
N ARG A 31 -11.71 6.60 -8.58
CA ARG A 31 -12.33 7.93 -8.71
C ARG A 31 -12.91 8.13 -10.10
N LYS A 32 -12.18 7.70 -11.14
CA LYS A 32 -12.65 7.76 -12.52
C LYS A 32 -13.89 6.88 -12.72
N SER A 33 -13.91 5.66 -12.20
CA SER A 33 -15.06 4.75 -12.32
C SER A 33 -16.28 5.20 -11.53
N THR A 34 -16.10 5.90 -10.40
CA THR A 34 -17.24 6.54 -9.71
C THR A 34 -17.86 7.66 -10.54
N ARG A 35 -17.04 8.46 -11.23
CA ARG A 35 -17.51 9.61 -12.02
C ARG A 35 -18.16 9.19 -13.34
N LEU A 36 -17.58 8.20 -14.02
CA LEU A 36 -17.98 7.76 -15.35
C LEU A 36 -18.88 6.50 -15.31
N ASN A 37 -19.53 6.24 -14.18
CA ASN A 37 -20.34 5.03 -14.00
C ASN A 37 -21.53 4.98 -14.98
N GLU A 38 -22.13 6.13 -15.26
CA GLU A 38 -23.23 6.27 -16.23
C GLU A 38 -22.74 6.29 -17.69
N GLU A 39 -21.45 6.59 -17.91
CA GLU A 39 -20.79 6.64 -19.22
C GLU A 39 -20.18 5.27 -19.64
N GLY A 40 -20.56 4.19 -18.94
CA GLY A 40 -20.17 2.82 -19.26
C GLY A 40 -18.96 2.27 -18.51
N LEU A 41 -18.26 3.08 -17.70
CA LEU A 41 -17.17 2.59 -16.85
C LEU A 41 -17.72 2.08 -15.50
N SER A 42 -18.10 0.81 -15.46
CA SER A 42 -18.74 0.22 -14.27
C SER A 42 -17.90 0.38 -13.00
N MET A 43 -18.47 1.11 -12.02
CA MET A 43 -17.89 1.29 -10.69
C MET A 43 -17.72 -0.05 -9.97
N LYS A 44 -18.73 -0.93 -10.00
CA LYS A 44 -18.71 -2.23 -9.31
C LYS A 44 -17.62 -3.16 -9.86
N LYS A 45 -17.53 -3.30 -11.19
CA LYS A 45 -16.47 -4.10 -11.83
C LYS A 45 -15.09 -3.53 -11.57
N SER A 46 -14.96 -2.20 -11.56
CA SER A 46 -13.71 -1.53 -11.23
C SER A 46 -13.30 -1.80 -9.78
N MET A 47 -14.23 -1.72 -8.83
CA MET A 47 -14.00 -2.03 -7.42
C MET A 47 -13.48 -3.45 -7.21
N GLU A 48 -14.15 -4.43 -7.81
CA GLU A 48 -13.72 -5.83 -7.77
C GLU A 48 -12.32 -6.01 -8.37
N SER A 49 -12.10 -5.44 -9.56
CA SER A 49 -10.81 -5.55 -10.28
C SER A 49 -9.67 -4.95 -9.46
N ILE A 50 -9.90 -3.78 -8.85
CA ILE A 50 -8.92 -3.09 -8.02
C ILE A 50 -8.66 -3.86 -6.72
N HIS A 51 -9.69 -4.42 -6.09
CA HIS A 51 -9.49 -5.26 -4.91
C HIS A 51 -8.68 -6.52 -5.23
N ASN A 52 -8.99 -7.19 -6.34
CA ASN A 52 -8.24 -8.35 -6.80
C ASN A 52 -6.79 -8.00 -7.14
N LEU A 53 -6.56 -6.88 -7.85
CA LEU A 53 -5.21 -6.39 -8.14
C LEU A 53 -4.44 -6.08 -6.85
N ASN A 54 -5.11 -5.48 -5.86
CA ASN A 54 -4.49 -5.17 -4.58
C ASN A 54 -4.07 -6.45 -3.83
N VAL A 55 -4.96 -7.42 -3.72
CA VAL A 55 -4.69 -8.67 -3.00
C VAL A 55 -3.66 -9.53 -3.73
N ARG A 56 -3.74 -9.64 -5.06
CA ARG A 56 -2.88 -10.54 -5.84
C ARG A 56 -1.52 -9.96 -6.21
N MET A 57 -1.38 -8.63 -6.22
CA MET A 57 -0.12 -8.00 -6.60
C MET A 57 0.41 -7.07 -5.50
N MET A 58 -0.35 -6.07 -5.07
CA MET A 58 0.19 -5.05 -4.16
C MET A 58 0.50 -5.58 -2.76
N ILE A 59 -0.29 -6.52 -2.23
CA ILE A 59 0.03 -7.16 -0.94
C ILE A 59 1.31 -7.99 -1.04
N PRO A 60 1.49 -8.90 -2.02
CA PRO A 60 2.78 -9.56 -2.23
C PRO A 60 3.95 -8.60 -2.40
N VAL A 61 3.78 -7.51 -3.14
CA VAL A 61 4.81 -6.47 -3.29
C VAL A 61 5.13 -5.82 -1.95
N ALA A 62 4.12 -5.49 -1.13
CA ALA A 62 4.33 -4.96 0.22
C ALA A 62 5.07 -5.95 1.13
N VAL A 63 4.74 -7.25 1.05
CA VAL A 63 5.44 -8.33 1.78
C VAL A 63 6.90 -8.41 1.36
N LEU A 64 7.19 -8.41 0.05
CA LEU A 64 8.57 -8.43 -0.46
C LEU A 64 9.36 -7.21 0.00
N GLY A 65 8.75 -6.02 -0.07
CA GLY A 65 9.34 -4.79 0.44
C GLY A 65 9.64 -4.88 1.94
N ALA A 66 8.71 -5.42 2.73
CA ALA A 66 8.87 -5.61 4.16
C ALA A 66 10.00 -6.58 4.51
N LEU A 67 10.03 -7.75 3.86
CA LEU A 67 11.07 -8.76 4.09
C LEU A 67 12.46 -8.25 3.70
N ALA A 68 12.57 -7.57 2.57
CA ALA A 68 13.84 -6.97 2.15
C ALA A 68 14.30 -5.85 3.11
N GLY A 69 13.36 -5.01 3.58
CA GLY A 69 13.63 -3.99 4.59
C GLY A 69 14.11 -4.60 5.91
N PHE A 70 13.41 -5.63 6.40
CA PHE A 70 13.77 -6.35 7.61
C PHE A 70 15.14 -7.03 7.51
N TYR A 71 15.45 -7.65 6.37
CA TYR A 71 16.77 -8.22 6.13
C TYR A 71 17.89 -7.17 6.22
N MET A 72 17.70 -5.99 5.60
CA MET A 72 18.67 -4.90 5.69
C MET A 72 18.82 -4.34 7.11
N TYR A 73 17.74 -4.33 7.89
CA TYR A 73 17.76 -3.91 9.29
C TYR A 73 18.62 -4.84 10.16
N LEU A 74 18.57 -6.15 9.92
CA LEU A 74 19.38 -7.14 10.64
C LEU A 74 20.89 -7.11 10.27
N SER A 75 21.28 -6.32 9.26
CA SER A 75 22.67 -6.19 8.85
C SER A 75 23.54 -5.60 9.97
N PRO A 76 24.78 -6.09 10.18
CA PRO A 76 25.70 -5.57 11.21
C PRO A 76 25.97 -4.06 11.12
N MET A 77 25.71 -3.46 9.96
CA MET A 77 25.89 -2.02 9.66
C MET A 77 25.15 -1.08 10.62
N TRP A 78 24.07 -1.54 11.27
CA TRP A 78 23.22 -0.70 12.14
C TRP A 78 23.35 -1.01 13.64
N SER A 79 24.30 -1.87 14.03
CA SER A 79 24.37 -2.47 15.37
C SER A 79 24.85 -1.57 16.52
N SER A 80 25.49 -0.42 16.26
CA SER A 80 26.10 0.40 17.33
C SER A 80 25.48 1.78 17.57
N ASN A 81 24.76 2.36 16.61
CA ASN A 81 24.06 3.64 16.75
C ASN A 81 23.00 3.80 15.64
N MET A 82 21.75 3.42 15.91
CA MET A 82 20.66 3.66 14.96
C MET A 82 20.24 5.13 14.99
N PRO A 83 20.31 5.84 13.86
CA PRO A 83 19.80 7.20 13.78
C PRO A 83 18.28 7.25 13.98
N LEU A 84 17.78 8.40 14.43
CA LEU A 84 16.36 8.58 14.79
C LEU A 84 15.41 8.22 13.64
N TRP A 85 15.72 8.65 12.41
CA TRP A 85 14.93 8.31 11.21
C TRP A 85 14.72 6.81 11.03
N LEU A 86 15.74 6.00 11.34
CA LEU A 86 15.68 4.54 11.20
C LEU A 86 14.79 3.94 12.30
N THR A 87 14.85 4.48 13.51
CA THR A 87 13.98 4.06 14.61
C THR A 87 12.51 4.40 14.34
N ILE A 88 12.24 5.61 13.85
CA ILE A 88 10.89 6.05 13.48
C ILE A 88 10.35 5.19 12.32
N LYS A 89 11.18 4.95 11.31
CA LYS A 89 10.84 4.07 10.18
C LYS A 89 10.46 2.68 10.66
N GLU A 90 11.31 2.04 11.45
CA GLU A 90 11.11 0.64 11.84
C GLU A 90 9.99 0.43 12.85
N ARG A 91 9.75 1.37 13.76
CA ARG A 91 8.67 1.22 14.75
C ARG A 91 7.33 1.72 14.24
N GLY A 92 7.31 2.85 13.53
CA GLY A 92 6.06 3.45 13.04
C GLY A 92 5.54 2.76 11.79
N ILE A 93 6.39 2.60 10.78
CA ILE A 93 5.94 2.19 9.44
C ILE A 93 5.79 0.68 9.34
N SER A 94 6.59 -0.10 10.07
CA SER A 94 6.45 -1.55 10.09
C SER A 94 5.08 -1.99 10.64
N ILE A 95 4.54 -1.29 11.65
CA ILE A 95 3.18 -1.54 12.14
C ILE A 95 2.16 -1.26 11.04
N PHE A 96 2.31 -0.14 10.33
CA PHE A 96 1.43 0.20 9.21
C PHE A 96 1.48 -0.85 8.10
N ILE A 97 2.67 -1.35 7.73
CA ILE A 97 2.84 -2.38 6.71
C ILE A 97 2.13 -3.67 7.13
N LEU A 98 2.24 -4.08 8.40
CA LEU A 98 1.53 -5.26 8.92
C LEU A 98 0.01 -5.07 8.89
N LEU A 99 -0.47 -3.91 9.33
CA LEU A 99 -1.90 -3.56 9.24
C LEU A 99 -2.38 -3.56 7.79
N TYR A 100 -1.57 -3.09 6.85
CA TYR A 100 -1.89 -3.14 5.44
C TYR A 100 -1.98 -4.58 4.92
N ILE A 101 -0.97 -5.41 5.20
CA ILE A 101 -0.92 -6.81 4.72
C ILE A 101 -2.10 -7.63 5.26
N ILE A 102 -2.49 -7.42 6.52
CA ILE A 102 -3.51 -8.24 7.21
C ILE A 102 -4.89 -7.58 7.16
N ALA A 103 -5.00 -6.34 7.64
CA ALA A 103 -6.31 -5.70 7.83
C ALA A 103 -6.90 -5.18 6.51
N PHE A 104 -6.07 -4.72 5.57
CA PHE A 104 -6.57 -4.21 4.27
C PHE A 104 -7.32 -5.27 3.47
N PRO A 105 -6.81 -6.50 3.22
CA PRO A 105 -7.58 -7.49 2.46
C PRO A 105 -8.91 -7.86 3.15
N ILE A 106 -8.94 -7.91 4.49
CA ILE A 106 -10.15 -8.22 5.25
C ILE A 106 -11.17 -7.08 5.12
N TYR A 107 -10.78 -5.85 5.47
CA TYR A 107 -11.70 -4.72 5.49
C TYR A 107 -12.05 -4.24 4.07
N GLY A 108 -11.06 -4.19 3.18
CA GLY A 108 -11.25 -3.91 1.76
C GLY A 108 -12.13 -4.95 1.07
N GLY A 109 -12.00 -6.24 1.43
CA GLY A 109 -12.87 -7.30 0.94
C GLY A 109 -14.32 -7.13 1.38
N LYS A 110 -14.55 -6.72 2.64
CA LYS A 110 -15.89 -6.37 3.14
C LYS A 110 -16.50 -5.21 2.34
N LEU A 111 -15.73 -4.15 2.08
CA LEU A 111 -16.19 -3.02 1.28
C LEU A 111 -16.46 -3.40 -0.18
N SER A 112 -15.61 -4.25 -0.78
CA SER A 112 -15.82 -4.76 -2.15
C SER A 112 -17.12 -5.56 -2.25
N LYS A 113 -17.34 -6.51 -1.33
CA LYS A 113 -18.57 -7.29 -1.27
C LYS A 113 -19.80 -6.41 -1.08
N ARG A 114 -19.71 -5.41 -0.20
CA ARG A 114 -20.78 -4.43 0.04
C ARG A 114 -21.10 -3.61 -1.22
N ALA A 115 -20.09 -3.11 -1.91
CA ALA A 115 -20.26 -2.37 -3.16
C ALA A 115 -20.92 -3.21 -4.28
N GLN A 116 -20.68 -4.53 -4.28
CA GLN A 116 -21.32 -5.44 -5.23
C GLN A 116 -22.78 -5.72 -4.87
N ALA A 117 -23.08 -5.97 -3.60
CA ALA A 117 -24.40 -6.34 -3.10
C ALA A 117 -25.40 -5.17 -3.05
N GLU A 118 -24.94 -3.96 -2.72
CA GLU A 118 -25.79 -2.77 -2.60
C GLU A 118 -25.96 -2.05 -3.96
N SER A 119 -26.90 -1.11 -4.06
CA SER A 119 -27.12 -0.26 -5.24
C SER A 119 -27.17 1.23 -4.85
N GLY A 120 -27.08 2.11 -5.85
CA GLY A 120 -27.14 3.56 -5.67
C GLY A 120 -26.10 4.09 -4.68
N GLN A 121 -26.54 4.98 -3.79
CA GLN A 121 -25.69 5.72 -2.84
C GLN A 121 -24.94 4.81 -1.84
N ALA A 122 -25.52 3.67 -1.48
CA ALA A 122 -24.92 2.74 -0.53
C ALA A 122 -23.67 2.06 -1.14
N ALA A 123 -23.75 1.61 -2.40
CA ALA A 123 -22.62 1.08 -3.15
C ALA A 123 -21.53 2.15 -3.36
N GLU A 124 -21.92 3.38 -3.71
CA GLU A 124 -20.99 4.50 -3.87
C GLU A 124 -20.23 4.82 -2.57
N THR A 125 -20.94 4.78 -1.44
CA THR A 125 -20.33 4.99 -0.11
C THR A 125 -19.29 3.92 0.22
N ALA A 126 -19.55 2.65 -0.12
CA ALA A 126 -18.58 1.58 0.06
C ALA A 126 -17.31 1.80 -0.77
N VAL A 127 -17.46 2.25 -2.02
CA VAL A 127 -16.33 2.59 -2.90
C VAL A 127 -15.55 3.80 -2.39
N LYS A 128 -16.24 4.88 -1.95
CA LYS A 128 -15.58 6.05 -1.35
C LYS A 128 -14.76 5.69 -0.11
N ARG A 129 -15.27 4.81 0.76
CA ARG A 129 -14.52 4.31 1.92
C ARG A 129 -13.28 3.53 1.49
N TYR A 130 -13.37 2.74 0.43
CA TYR A 130 -12.21 2.02 -0.10
C TYR A 130 -11.17 2.96 -0.70
N ILE A 131 -11.60 3.98 -1.46
CA ILE A 131 -10.73 5.05 -1.95
C ILE A 131 -10.03 5.75 -0.78
N MET A 132 -10.74 6.00 0.32
CA MET A 132 -10.17 6.59 1.53
C MET A 132 -9.07 5.70 2.12
N LEU A 133 -9.28 4.38 2.23
CA LEU A 133 -8.24 3.45 2.68
C LEU A 133 -7.00 3.51 1.78
N LEU A 134 -7.18 3.49 0.46
CA LEU A 134 -6.07 3.59 -0.48
C LEU A 134 -5.33 4.94 -0.33
N ASN A 135 -6.05 6.06 -0.20
CA ASN A 135 -5.45 7.37 0.02
C ASN A 135 -4.64 7.43 1.32
N ILE A 136 -5.16 6.86 2.41
CA ILE A 136 -4.44 6.77 3.68
C ILE A 136 -3.14 5.98 3.48
N SER A 137 -3.20 4.86 2.77
CA SER A 137 -2.00 4.07 2.47
C SER A 137 -0.98 4.83 1.63
N VAL A 138 -1.42 5.52 0.58
CA VAL A 138 -0.55 6.37 -0.25
C VAL A 138 0.08 7.49 0.58
N LEU A 139 -0.68 8.12 1.46
CA LEU A 139 -0.20 9.20 2.33
C LEU A 139 0.86 8.68 3.32
N VAL A 140 0.65 7.52 3.93
CA VAL A 140 1.65 6.92 4.84
C VAL A 140 2.92 6.53 4.09
N LEU A 141 2.81 6.00 2.87
CA LEU A 141 3.97 5.71 2.03
C LEU A 141 4.73 6.98 1.64
N LEU A 142 4.01 8.05 1.26
CA LEU A 142 4.62 9.33 0.94
C LEU A 142 5.35 9.92 2.14
N PHE A 143 4.71 9.90 3.32
CA PHE A 143 5.31 10.33 4.57
C PHE A 143 6.56 9.52 4.91
N THR A 144 6.53 8.21 4.70
CA THR A 144 7.68 7.31 4.88
C THR A 144 8.86 7.73 4.00
N ILE A 145 8.60 7.91 2.70
CA ILE A 145 9.62 8.32 1.73
C ILE A 145 10.20 9.68 2.14
N PHE A 146 9.35 10.62 2.57
CA PHE A 146 9.77 11.93 3.03
C PHE A 146 10.73 11.87 4.23
N ILE A 147 10.35 11.16 5.30
CA ILE A 147 11.18 11.02 6.52
C ILE A 147 12.54 10.38 6.19
N VAL A 148 12.55 9.33 5.36
CA VAL A 148 13.79 8.66 4.95
C VAL A 148 14.66 9.57 4.07
N THR A 149 14.05 10.39 3.21
CA THR A 149 14.77 11.28 2.28
C THR A 149 15.47 12.41 3.02
N ILE A 150 14.78 13.06 3.95
CA ILE A 150 15.32 14.19 4.72
C ILE A 150 16.22 13.74 5.87
N LYS A 151 16.26 12.43 6.16
CA LYS A 151 17.04 11.81 7.24
C LYS A 151 16.73 12.42 8.62
N LEU A 152 15.44 12.65 8.90
CA LEU A 152 14.97 13.29 10.14
C LEU A 152 15.25 12.47 11.40
#